data_AF-A0A090PXQ4-F1
#
_entry.id   AF-A0A090PXQ4-F1
#
_cell.length_a   1.000
_cell.length_b   1.000
_cell.length_c   1.000
_cell.angle_alpha   90.00
_cell.angle_beta   90.00
_cell.angle_gamma   90.00
#
_symmetry.space_group_name_H-M   'P 1'
#
loop_
_entity.id
_entity.type
_entity.pdbx_description
1 polymer ?
#
loop_
_entity_poly.entity_id
_entity_poly.type
_entity_poly.pdbx_seq_one_letter_code
_entity_poly.pdbx_strand_id
1 'polypeptide(L)'
;MQYGGDISYNFGQVGFEPFDLEIRASTGRLEVIVDGQSHVFQDISLAKWPFDNYFKAGNYIQTTDPTGYSKVKLYSIEVSH
;
A
#
# COMPACT_ATOMS: atom_id res chain seq x y z
N MET A 1 -5.41 6.84 -26.99
CA MET A 1 -4.63 7.53 -25.95
C MET A 1 -5.59 7.78 -24.80
N GLN A 2 -5.47 7.04 -23.70
CA GLN A 2 -6.41 7.11 -22.59
C GLN A 2 -5.78 7.99 -21.50
N TYR A 3 -6.33 9.18 -21.32
CA TYR A 3 -6.03 10.05 -20.18
C TYR A 3 -7.07 9.75 -19.09
N GLY A 4 -6.63 9.39 -17.88
CA GLY A 4 -7.47 9.53 -16.67
C GLY A 4 -7.92 8.27 -15.92
N GLY A 5 -7.19 7.17 -15.96
CA GLY A 5 -7.42 6.05 -15.03
C GLY A 5 -6.23 5.89 -14.09
N ASP A 6 -6.46 5.93 -12.78
CA ASP A 6 -5.45 5.50 -11.82
C ASP A 6 -5.14 4.02 -12.02
N ILE A 7 -3.86 3.66 -11.94
CA ILE A 7 -3.42 2.27 -12.13
C ILE A 7 -3.65 1.52 -10.82
N SER A 8 -4.43 0.45 -10.89
CA SER A 8 -4.56 -0.53 -9.81
C SER A 8 -3.72 -1.76 -10.13
N TYR A 9 -3.06 -2.32 -9.13
CA TYR A 9 -2.35 -3.60 -9.24
C TYR A 9 -2.79 -4.56 -8.14
N ASN A 10 -3.03 -5.82 -8.49
CA ASN A 10 -3.45 -6.88 -7.58
C ASN A 10 -2.30 -7.87 -7.39
N PHE A 11 -1.81 -8.00 -6.15
CA PHE A 11 -0.74 -8.93 -5.77
C PHE A 11 -1.23 -10.37 -5.51
N GLY A 12 -2.53 -10.64 -5.63
CA GLY A 12 -3.15 -11.92 -5.31
C GLY A 12 -3.67 -11.97 -3.87
N GLN A 13 -4.03 -13.17 -3.43
CA GLN A 13 -4.60 -13.43 -2.10
C GLN A 13 -3.54 -14.04 -1.18
N VAL A 14 -3.32 -13.42 -0.01
CA VAL A 14 -2.36 -13.89 1.02
C VAL A 14 -2.99 -14.79 2.10
N GLY A 15 -4.32 -14.84 2.19
CA GLY A 15 -5.02 -15.68 3.17
C GLY A 15 -4.85 -15.20 4.62
N PHE A 16 -4.62 -16.13 5.55
CA PHE A 16 -4.46 -15.86 6.99
C PHE A 16 -3.03 -16.12 7.51
N GLU A 17 -2.14 -16.57 6.63
CA GLU A 17 -0.75 -16.80 6.97
C GLU A 17 0.01 -15.47 7.06
N PRO A 18 1.10 -15.40 7.85
CA PRO A 18 1.99 -14.25 7.81
C PRO A 18 2.52 -14.01 6.39
N PHE A 19 2.62 -12.75 6.01
CA PHE A 19 3.21 -12.31 4.75
C PHE A 19 4.01 -11.03 4.99
N ASP A 20 4.97 -10.77 4.11
CA ASP A 20 5.81 -9.57 4.16
C ASP A 20 5.25 -8.49 3.22
N LEU A 21 5.13 -7.27 3.74
CA LEU A 21 4.75 -6.08 2.98
C LEU A 21 5.82 -5.00 3.18
N GLU A 22 6.38 -4.53 2.07
CA GLU A 22 7.32 -3.41 2.05
C GLU A 22 6.79 -2.30 1.12
N ILE A 23 6.92 -1.06 1.56
CA ILE A 23 6.60 0.13 0.77
C ILE A 23 7.84 1.01 0.70
N ARG A 24 8.34 1.27 -0.51
CA ARG A 24 9.44 2.19 -0.77
C ARG A 24 8.91 3.43 -1.46
N ALA A 25 9.07 4.59 -0.81
CA ALA A 25 8.63 5.87 -1.35
C ALA A 25 9.84 6.75 -1.67
N SER A 26 9.83 7.35 -2.86
CA SER A 26 10.76 8.41 -3.25
C SER A 26 10.04 9.42 -4.15
N THR A 27 10.73 10.49 -4.54
CA THR A 27 10.13 11.56 -5.36
C THR A 27 9.51 10.99 -6.63
N GLY A 28 8.19 11.09 -6.75
CA GLY A 28 7.43 10.64 -7.92
C GLY A 28 7.31 9.12 -8.09
N ARG A 29 7.70 8.33 -7.08
CA ARG A 29 7.72 6.86 -7.18
C ARG A 29 7.27 6.20 -5.88
N LEU A 30 6.37 5.24 -6.00
CA LEU A 30 6.01 4.30 -4.95
C LEU A 30 6.25 2.89 -5.47
N GLU A 31 6.99 2.09 -4.72
CA GLU A 31 7.13 0.66 -4.98
C GLU A 31 6.52 -0.12 -3.82
N VAL A 32 5.64 -1.05 -4.15
CA VAL A 32 5.00 -1.96 -3.19
C VAL A 32 5.51 -3.36 -3.47
N ILE A 33 6.00 -4.03 -2.43
CA ILE A 33 6.49 -5.41 -2.51
C ILE A 33 5.69 -6.27 -1.54
N VAL A 34 5.15 -7.38 -2.04
CA VAL A 34 4.41 -8.38 -1.25
C VAL A 34 5.06 -9.75 -1.51
N ASP A 35 5.60 -10.38 -0.47
CA ASP A 35 6.33 -11.67 -0.55
C ASP A 35 7.34 -11.72 -1.72
N GLY A 36 8.07 -10.62 -1.94
CA GLY A 36 9.07 -10.49 -3.01
C GLY A 36 8.53 -10.11 -4.40
N GLN A 37 7.21 -10.13 -4.63
CA GLN A 37 6.61 -9.60 -5.85
C GLN A 37 6.52 -8.08 -5.77
N SER A 38 7.11 -7.36 -6.73
CA SER A 38 7.15 -5.89 -6.77
C SER A 38 6.23 -5.30 -7.84
N HIS A 39 5.60 -4.18 -7.51
CA HIS A 39 4.97 -3.28 -8.48
C HIS A 39 5.34 -1.82 -8.21
N VAL A 40 5.62 -1.07 -9.28
CA VAL A 40 6.01 0.33 -9.23
C VAL A 40 4.89 1.21 -9.75
N PHE A 41 4.42 2.12 -8.91
CA PHE A 41 3.56 3.23 -9.28
C PHE A 41 4.43 4.47 -9.50
N GLN A 42 4.36 5.02 -10.71
CA GLN A 42 5.14 6.19 -11.10
C GLN A 42 4.37 6.96 -12.18
N ASP A 43 4.12 8.24 -11.93
CA ASP A 43 3.48 9.13 -12.91
C ASP A 43 3.79 10.61 -12.65
N ILE A 44 3.29 11.46 -13.54
CA ILE A 44 3.49 12.92 -13.47
C ILE A 44 2.74 13.58 -12.30
N SER A 45 1.64 13.00 -11.83
CA SER A 45 0.89 13.49 -10.67
C SER A 45 1.65 13.22 -9.38
N LEU A 46 2.22 12.03 -9.21
CA LEU A 46 3.12 11.68 -8.10
C LEU A 46 4.37 12.58 -8.10
N ALA A 47 4.94 12.87 -9.28
CA ALA A 47 6.08 13.79 -9.39
C ALA A 47 5.73 15.24 -9.01
N LYS A 48 4.45 15.63 -9.12
CA LYS A 48 3.94 16.96 -8.77
C LYS A 48 3.37 17.02 -7.35
N TRP A 49 3.34 15.92 -6.61
CA TRP A 49 2.76 15.84 -5.27
C TRP A 49 3.57 16.69 -4.28
N PRO A 50 3.03 17.80 -3.75
CA PRO A 50 3.81 18.78 -2.98
C PRO A 50 3.75 18.55 -1.45
N PHE A 51 3.11 17.47 -1.01
CA PHE A 51 2.81 17.27 0.40
C PHE A 51 3.85 16.41 1.10
N ASP A 52 4.04 16.68 2.38
CA ASP A 52 4.69 15.76 3.32
C ASP A 52 3.82 14.53 3.56
N ASN A 53 4.45 13.41 3.87
CA ASN A 53 3.79 12.11 3.97
C ASN A 53 4.18 11.40 5.26
N TYR A 54 3.32 10.51 5.72
CA TYR A 54 3.56 9.67 6.88
C TYR A 54 2.98 8.28 6.61
N PHE A 55 3.65 7.23 7.10
CA PHE A 55 3.16 5.86 6.97
C PHE A 55 2.11 5.54 8.04
N LYS A 56 1.19 4.64 7.71
CA LYS A 56 0.23 4.04 8.64
C LYS A 56 0.26 2.53 8.45
N ALA A 57 0.23 1.78 9.54
CA ALA A 57 0.09 0.33 9.54
C ALA A 57 -0.88 -0.09 10.63
N GLY A 58 -1.72 -1.10 10.36
CA GLY A 58 -2.71 -1.59 11.31
C GLY A 58 -3.99 -2.07 10.63
N ASN A 59 -5.11 -1.92 11.33
CA ASN A 59 -6.41 -2.34 10.85
C ASN A 59 -7.32 -1.12 10.58
N TYR A 60 -7.49 -0.75 9.31
CA TYR A 60 -8.47 0.24 8.86
C TYR A 60 -9.63 -0.47 8.15
N ILE A 61 -10.60 -0.96 8.93
CA ILE A 61 -11.73 -1.73 8.40
C ILE A 61 -12.60 -0.86 7.47
N GLN A 62 -12.86 -1.34 6.25
CA GLN A 62 -13.61 -0.60 5.22
C GLN A 62 -15.13 -0.89 5.22
N THR A 63 -15.65 -1.55 6.26
CA THR A 63 -17.08 -1.87 6.35
C THR A 63 -17.87 -0.80 7.09
N THR A 64 -19.11 -0.57 6.69
CA THR A 64 -20.09 0.25 7.42
C THR A 64 -21.08 -0.61 8.21
N ASP A 65 -20.95 -1.94 8.16
CA ASP A 65 -21.79 -2.86 8.93
C ASP A 65 -21.56 -2.64 10.45
N PRO A 66 -22.62 -2.33 11.23
CA PRO A 66 -22.51 -2.15 12.69
C PRO A 66 -21.93 -3.36 13.43
N THR A 67 -22.03 -4.56 12.86
CA THR A 67 -21.50 -5.82 13.40
C THR A 67 -20.20 -6.26 12.74
N GLY A 68 -19.69 -5.47 11.79
CA GLY A 68 -18.47 -5.76 11.05
C GLY A 68 -17.23 -5.81 11.96
N TYR A 69 -16.40 -6.83 11.78
CA TYR A 69 -15.21 -7.06 12.57
C TYR A 69 -14.06 -7.57 11.72
N SER A 70 -12.84 -7.18 12.07
CA SER A 70 -11.61 -7.71 11.50
C SER A 70 -10.48 -7.65 12.53
N LYS A 71 -9.45 -8.48 12.34
CA LYS A 71 -8.26 -8.51 13.18
C LYS A 71 -7.02 -8.61 12.32
N VAL A 72 -6.10 -7.68 12.51
CA VAL A 72 -4.76 -7.67 11.89
C VAL A 72 -3.74 -7.86 12.99
N LYS A 73 -2.70 -8.66 12.73
CA LYS A 73 -1.52 -8.79 13.58
C LYS A 73 -0.32 -8.25 12.82
N LEU A 74 0.47 -7.40 13.47
CA LEU A 74 1.78 -6.97 12.98
C LEU A 74 2.82 -7.67 13.85
N TYR A 75 3.69 -8.47 13.23
CA TYR A 75 4.76 -9.19 13.94
C TYR A 75 6.06 -8.40 13.99
N SER A 76 6.32 -7.56 12.98
CA SER A 76 7.42 -6.63 12.91
C SER A 76 6.98 -5.36 12.18
N ILE A 77 7.56 -4.22 12.56
CA ILE A 77 7.42 -2.97 11.81
C ILE A 77 8.74 -2.21 11.90
N GLU A 78 9.22 -1.74 10.75
CA GLU A 78 10.42 -0.92 10.63
C GLU A 78 10.12 0.24 9.70
N VAL A 79 10.67 1.42 10.01
CA VAL A 79 10.62 2.60 9.16
C VAL A 79 12.01 3.22 9.15
N SER A 80 12.50 3.51 7.95
CA SER A 80 13.75 4.24 7.72
C SER A 80 13.51 5.36 6.70
N HIS A 81 14.31 6.42 6.79
CA HIS A 81 14.27 7.60 5.94
C HIS A 81 15.65 7.86 5.33
#